data_AF-A0A0L6JVH2-F1
#
_entry.id   AF-A0A0L6JVH2-F1
#
_cell.length_a   1.000
_cell.length_b   1.000
_cell.length_c   1.000
_cell.angle_alpha   90.00
_cell.angle_beta   90.00
_cell.angle_gamma   90.00
#
_symmetry.space_group_name_H-M   'P 1'
#
loop_
_entity.id
_entity.type
_entity.pdbx_description
1 polymer ?
#
loop_
_entity_poly.entity_id
_entity_poly.type
_entity_poly.pdbx_seq_one_letter_code
_entity_poly.pdbx_strand_id
1 'polypeptide(L)'
;MRFLVNVRVNLTTMLEFGQKLKQGELDRSCIRGETYCIKNDPAVGYSIWEAESRQEFDEKFSPWKKYYEETDIREVIDPNESMRLLMEQTQE
;
A
#
# COMPACT_ATOMS: atom_id res chain seq x y z
N MET A 1 -10.79 1.38 -6.50
CA MET A 1 -9.46 1.05 -7.05
C MET A 1 -8.61 0.39 -5.99
N ARG A 2 -7.63 -0.46 -6.38
CA ARG A 2 -6.71 -1.12 -5.45
C ARG A 2 -5.26 -0.84 -5.81
N PHE A 3 -4.43 -0.61 -4.81
CA PHE A 3 -3.00 -0.36 -4.97
C PHE A 3 -2.19 -1.34 -4.13
N LEU A 4 -1.30 -2.08 -4.76
CA LEU A 4 -0.24 -2.82 -4.08
C LEU A 4 0.87 -1.84 -3.75
N VAL A 5 1.11 -1.65 -2.45
CA VAL A 5 2.10 -0.72 -1.91
C VAL A 5 3.20 -1.53 -1.24
N ASN A 6 4.38 -1.49 -1.85
CA ASN A 6 5.63 -1.99 -1.29
C ASN A 6 6.46 -0.80 -0.79
N VAL A 7 6.94 -0.88 0.45
CA VAL A 7 7.70 0.20 1.06
C VAL A 7 8.93 -0.34 1.79
N ARG A 8 10.00 0.46 1.79
CA ARG A 8 11.09 0.35 2.77
C ARG A 8 10.91 1.42 3.83
N VAL A 9 10.82 1.02 5.09
CA VAL A 9 10.73 1.94 6.22
C VAL A 9 12.04 2.70 6.40
N ASN A 10 11.93 4.02 6.56
CA ASN A 10 13.03 4.88 6.95
C ASN A 10 13.37 4.68 8.43
N LEU A 11 14.47 3.99 8.71
CA LEU A 11 14.87 3.64 10.07
C LEU A 11 15.21 4.86 10.93
N THR A 12 15.62 5.98 10.32
CA THR A 12 15.90 7.23 11.05
C THR A 12 14.64 7.86 11.65
N THR A 13 13.47 7.56 11.07
CA THR A 13 12.16 8.08 11.51
C THR A 13 11.31 7.04 12.25
N MET A 14 11.86 5.83 12.48
CA MET A 14 11.09 4.68 12.97
C MET A 14 10.38 4.93 14.31
N LEU A 15 11.01 5.66 15.22
CA LEU A 15 10.42 5.98 16.52
C LEU A 15 9.20 6.90 16.37
N GLU A 16 9.32 7.96 15.59
CA GLU A 16 8.22 8.88 15.28
C GLU A 16 7.10 8.12 14.56
N PHE A 17 7.46 7.31 13.56
CA PHE A 17 6.50 6.51 12.79
C PHE A 17 5.67 5.59 13.70
N GLY A 18 6.33 4.85 14.60
CA GLY A 18 5.65 3.98 15.56
C GLY A 18 4.74 4.73 16.52
N GLN A 19 5.14 5.93 16.98
CA GLN A 19 4.30 6.78 17.83
C GLN A 19 3.03 7.25 17.10
N LYS A 20 3.17 7.72 15.86
CA LYS A 20 2.07 8.21 15.04
C LYS A 20 1.07 7.12 14.69
N LEU A 21 1.57 5.91 14.40
CA LEU A 21 0.73 4.72 14.22
C LEU A 21 -0.05 4.38 15.49
N LYS A 22 0.61 4.39 16.66
CA LYS A 22 -0.04 4.08 17.94
C LYS A 22 -1.10 5.11 18.32
N GLN A 23 -0.87 6.38 17.98
CA GLN A 23 -1.79 7.49 18.26
C GLN A 23 -2.95 7.60 17.25
N GLY A 24 -2.90 6.83 16.14
CA GLY A 24 -3.91 6.91 15.08
C GLY A 24 -3.82 8.17 14.24
N GLU A 25 -2.68 8.87 14.27
CA GLU A 25 -2.45 10.08 13.45
C GLU A 25 -2.17 9.76 11.98
N LEU A 26 -1.91 8.49 11.68
CA LEU A 26 -1.82 7.97 10.33
C LEU A 26 -3.07 7.16 10.03
N ASP A 27 -3.84 7.64 9.06
CA ASP A 27 -5.12 7.04 8.66
C ASP A 27 -4.89 5.69 7.98
N ARG A 28 -5.32 4.62 8.66
CA ARG A 28 -5.22 3.23 8.21
C ARG A 28 -6.49 2.70 7.55
N SER A 29 -7.54 3.52 7.45
CA SER A 29 -8.85 3.08 6.93
C SER A 29 -8.78 2.58 5.47
N CYS A 30 -7.85 3.12 4.70
CA CYS A 30 -7.59 2.73 3.32
C CYS A 30 -6.80 1.41 3.20
N ILE A 31 -6.15 0.93 4.28
CA ILE A 31 -5.36 -0.30 4.25
C ILE A 31 -6.30 -1.49 4.41
N ARG A 32 -6.37 -2.32 3.37
CA ARG A 32 -7.20 -3.52 3.33
C ARG A 32 -6.40 -4.75 3.73
N GLY A 33 -6.98 -5.52 4.67
CA GLY A 33 -6.42 -6.78 5.10
C GLY A 33 -5.18 -6.61 5.98
N GLU A 34 -4.29 -7.59 5.92
CA GLU A 34 -3.07 -7.60 6.72
C GLU A 34 -1.93 -6.87 5.99
N THR A 35 -1.05 -6.25 6.78
CA THR A 35 0.23 -5.77 6.31
C THR A 35 1.27 -6.85 6.58
N TYR A 36 2.07 -7.19 5.57
CA TYR A 36 3.10 -8.21 5.67
C TYR A 36 4.48 -7.58 5.61
N CYS A 37 5.41 -8.02 6.45
CA CYS A 37 6.83 -7.63 6.36
C CYS A 37 7.69 -8.84 5.96
N ILE A 38 8.78 -8.60 5.23
CA ILE A 38 9.70 -9.68 4.85
C ILE A 38 10.46 -10.17 6.09
N LYS A 39 10.42 -11.48 6.35
CA LYS A 39 11.12 -12.07 7.50
C LYS A 39 12.63 -11.81 7.51
N ASN A 40 13.26 -11.89 6.34
CA ASN A 40 14.70 -11.68 6.17
C ASN A 40 15.09 -10.21 6.00
N ASP A 41 14.12 -9.31 5.81
CA ASP A 41 14.32 -7.86 5.76
C ASP A 41 13.08 -7.15 6.35
N PRO A 42 12.97 -7.06 7.69
CA PRO A 42 11.77 -6.53 8.35
C PRO A 42 11.49 -5.05 8.07
N ALA A 43 12.42 -4.34 7.44
CA ALA A 43 12.20 -2.96 7.01
C ALA A 43 11.37 -2.87 5.73
N VAL A 44 11.18 -3.99 5.01
CA VAL A 44 10.36 -4.04 3.79
C VAL A 44 8.98 -4.59 4.10
N GLY A 45 7.95 -3.83 3.72
CA GLY A 45 6.55 -4.14 3.97
C GLY A 45 5.67 -4.05 2.73
N TYR A 46 4.60 -4.83 2.73
CA TYR A 46 3.58 -4.89 1.68
C TYR A 46 2.19 -4.68 2.27
N SER A 47 1.38 -3.89 1.57
CA SER A 47 -0.02 -3.69 1.92
C SER A 47 -0.86 -3.45 0.66
N ILE A 48 -2.15 -3.79 0.74
CA ILE A 48 -3.14 -3.38 -0.26
C ILE A 48 -3.87 -2.15 0.26
N TRP A 49 -3.97 -1.13 -0.58
CA TRP A 49 -4.73 0.08 -0.31
C TRP A 49 -5.95 0.15 -1.21
N GLU A 50 -7.09 0.53 -0.66
CA GLU A 50 -8.32 0.81 -1.40
C GLU A 50 -8.63 2.30 -1.35
N ALA A 51 -8.99 2.85 -2.51
CA ALA A 51 -9.47 4.22 -2.68
C ALA A 51 -10.44 4.28 -3.87
N GLU A 52 -11.33 5.26 -3.91
CA GLU A 52 -12.26 5.51 -5.01
C GLU A 52 -11.54 6.05 -6.24
N SER A 53 -10.43 6.76 -6.06
CA SER A 53 -9.62 7.33 -7.13
C SER A 53 -8.12 7.30 -6.83
N ARG A 54 -7.29 7.49 -7.86
CA ARG A 54 -5.84 7.70 -7.69
C ARG A 54 -5.54 8.95 -6.86
N GLN A 55 -6.29 10.02 -7.05
CA GLN A 55 -6.12 11.26 -6.29
C GLN A 55 -6.34 11.03 -4.79
N GLU A 56 -7.44 10.35 -4.43
CA GLU A 56 -7.73 10.03 -3.03
C GLU A 56 -6.62 9.16 -2.42
N PHE A 57 -6.14 8.16 -3.15
CA PHE A 57 -4.99 7.36 -2.71
C PHE A 57 -3.77 8.23 -2.44
N ASP A 58 -3.40 9.12 -3.37
CA ASP A 58 -2.22 9.96 -3.22
C ASP A 58 -2.36 10.93 -2.03
N GLU A 59 -3.55 11.48 -1.79
CA GLU A 59 -3.85 12.32 -0.62
C GLU A 59 -3.71 11.55 0.70
N LYS A 60 -4.27 10.34 0.77
CA LYS A 60 -4.21 9.48 1.96
C LYS A 60 -2.83 8.90 2.22
N PHE A 61 -2.07 8.61 1.17
CA PHE A 61 -0.73 8.04 1.26
C PHE A 61 0.35 9.12 1.51
N SER A 62 0.14 10.36 1.09
CA SER A 62 1.11 11.46 1.22
C SER A 62 1.72 11.62 2.63
N PRO A 63 0.93 11.61 3.74
CA PRO A 63 1.47 11.73 5.10
C PRO A 63 2.43 10.59 5.49
N TRP A 64 2.33 9.44 4.82
CA TRP A 64 3.13 8.26 5.10
C TRP A 64 4.50 8.31 4.42
N LYS A 65 4.61 9.00 3.28
CA LYS A 65 5.83 9.05 2.45
C LYS A 65 7.08 9.45 3.23
N LYS A 66 6.96 10.36 4.21
CA LYS A 66 8.10 10.81 5.01
C LYS A 66 8.72 9.72 5.89
N TYR A 67 8.01 8.61 6.15
CA TYR A 67 8.50 7.47 6.92
C TYR A 67 9.04 6.34 6.05
N TYR A 68 9.10 6.53 4.73
CA TYR A 68 9.58 5.54 3.79
C TYR A 68 10.81 6.07 3.04
N GLU A 69 11.83 5.21 2.89
CA GLU A 69 13.01 5.47 2.06
C GLU A 69 12.73 5.14 0.59
N GLU A 70 11.96 4.08 0.36
CA GLU A 70 11.60 3.60 -0.98
C GLU A 70 10.13 3.23 -1.01
N THR A 71 9.46 3.52 -2.13
CA THR A 71 8.06 3.16 -2.35
C THR A 71 7.87 2.66 -3.78
N ASP A 72 7.27 1.48 -3.94
CA ASP A 72 6.77 0.95 -5.22
C ASP A 72 5.26 0.77 -5.10
N ILE A 73 4.51 1.47 -5.95
CA ILE A 73 3.05 1.56 -5.91
C ILE A 73 2.53 1.14 -7.27
N ARG A 74 1.73 0.06 -7.27
CA ARG A 74 1.14 -0.48 -8.49
C ARG A 74 -0.37 -0.56 -8.33
N GLU A 75 -1.09 -0.07 -9.33
CA GLU A 75 -2.51 -0.36 -9.43
C GLU A 75 -2.69 -1.86 -9.73
N VAL A 76 -3.60 -2.49 -9.00
CA VAL A 76 -3.86 -3.93 -9.11
C VAL A 76 -5.36 -4.18 -9.16
N ILE A 77 -5.72 -5.33 -9.71
CA ILE A 77 -7.08 -5.83 -9.81
C ILE A 77 -7.20 -7.13 -9.01
N ASP A 78 -8.43 -7.50 -8.65
CA ASP A 78 -8.66 -8.78 -7.99
C ASP A 78 -8.69 -9.95 -9.00
N PRO A 79 -8.65 -11.20 -8.52
CA PRO A 79 -8.65 -12.36 -9.42
C PRO A 79 -9.88 -12.45 -10.35
N ASN A 80 -11.05 -11.99 -9.91
CA ASN A 80 -12.27 -12.06 -10.73
C ASN A 80 -12.21 -11.06 -11.89
N GLU A 81 -11.76 -9.84 -11.61
CA GLU A 81 -11.56 -8.82 -12.64
C GLU A 81 -10.46 -9.20 -13.62
N SER A 82 -9.35 -9.78 -13.12
CA SER A 82 -8.28 -10.34 -13.95
C SER A 82 -8.81 -11.43 -14.89
N MET A 83 -9.59 -12.37 -14.37
CA MET A 83 -10.18 -13.44 -15.18
C MET A 83 -11.07 -12.87 -16.29
N ARG A 84 -11.92 -11.89 -15.98
CA ARG A 84 -12.78 -11.23 -16.99
C ARG A 84 -11.97 -10.63 -18.14
N LEU A 85 -10.95 -9.84 -17.82
CA LEU A 85 -10.11 -9.15 -18.82
C LEU A 85 -9.32 -10.15 -19.69
N LEU A 86 -8.78 -11.22 -19.09
CA LEU A 86 -8.07 -12.25 -19.83
C LEU A 86 -8.99 -13.02 -20.78
N MET A 87 -10.21 -13.33 -20.35
CA MET A 87 -11.20 -13.98 -21.22
C MET A 87 -11.58 -13.11 -22.42
N GLU A 88 -11.74 -11.80 -22.23
CA GLU A 88 -12.00 -10.85 -23.32
C GLU A 88 -10.88 -10.85 -24.37
N GLN A 89 -9.61 -10.92 -23.95
CA GLN A 89 -8.46 -10.96 -24.86
C GLN A 89 -8.33 -12.26 -25.66
N THR A 90 -8.85 -13.37 -25.14
CA THR A 90 -8.80 -14.68 -25.84
C THR A 90 -9.89 -14.88 -26.89
N GLN A 91 -10.82 -13.93 -27.00
CA GLN A 91 -11.94 -13.97 -27.96
C GLN A 91 -11.71 -13.10 -29.22
N GLU A 92 -10.57 -12.42 -29.32
CA GLU A 92 -10.08 -11.71 -30.51
C GLU A 92 -9.11 -12.58 -31.34
#